data_AF-A0A2M7GDV4-F1
#
_entry.id   AF-A0A2M7GDV4-F1
#
_cell.length_a   1.000
_cell.length_b   1.000
_cell.length_c   1.000
_cell.angle_alpha   90.00
_cell.angle_beta   90.00
_cell.angle_gamma   90.00
#
_symmetry.space_group_name_H-M   'P 1'
#
loop_
_entity.id
_entity.type
_entity.pdbx_description
1 polymer ?
#
loop_
_entity_poly.entity_id
_entity_poly.type
_entity_poly.pdbx_seq_one_letter_code
_entity_poly.pdbx_strand_id
1 'polypeptide(L)'
;MVEMTMRVPDSLAPRLRRMDMWLPTVLELSLAGFKTPAAQAAAELIGYLSKGPSSKQVAEYKISAQSQQRLRRLLALNQSGLLSVEEQAELNEIEALEHLIVMLKVQAREQMARKGQ
;
A
#
# COMPACT_ATOMS: atom_id res chain seq x y z
N MET A 1 1.90 -20.39 -7.07
CA MET A 1 0.61 -19.68 -7.27
C MET A 1 -0.50 -20.65 -6.90
N VAL A 2 -1.54 -20.15 -6.24
CA VAL A 2 -2.73 -20.94 -5.88
C VAL A 2 -3.92 -20.32 -6.62
N GLU A 3 -4.72 -21.13 -7.30
CA GLU A 3 -5.97 -20.68 -7.91
C GLU A 3 -7.08 -20.75 -6.86
N MET A 4 -7.71 -19.60 -6.58
CA MET A 4 -8.78 -19.49 -5.59
C MET A 4 -10.01 -18.85 -6.23
N THR A 5 -11.13 -19.59 -6.24
CA THR A 5 -12.42 -19.10 -6.72
C THR A 5 -13.25 -18.62 -5.54
N MET A 6 -13.63 -17.34 -5.53
CA MET A 6 -14.47 -16.76 -4.49
C MET A 6 -15.77 -16.21 -5.07
N ARG A 7 -16.87 -16.34 -4.33
CA ARG A 7 -18.15 -15.68 -4.64
C ARG A 7 -18.16 -14.32 -3.96
N VAL A 8 -18.34 -13.26 -4.75
CA VAL A 8 -18.47 -11.89 -4.28
C VAL A 8 -19.84 -11.34 -4.67
N PRO A 9 -20.41 -10.40 -3.90
CA PRO A 9 -21.62 -9.68 -4.31
C PRO A 9 -21.43 -8.96 -5.66
N ASP A 10 -22.48 -8.93 -6.49
CA ASP A 10 -22.44 -8.27 -7.80
C ASP A 10 -22.07 -6.79 -7.72
N SER A 11 -22.39 -6.13 -6.60
CA SER A 11 -22.01 -4.74 -6.33
C SER A 11 -20.49 -4.52 -6.26
N LEU A 12 -19.71 -5.57 -5.97
CA LEU A 12 -18.25 -5.53 -5.94
C LEU A 12 -17.63 -5.81 -7.31
N ALA A 13 -18.31 -6.51 -8.21
CA ALA A 13 -17.79 -6.85 -9.53
C ALA A 13 -17.21 -5.65 -10.31
N PRO A 14 -17.89 -4.49 -10.45
CA PRO A 14 -17.31 -3.36 -11.18
C PRO A 14 -16.10 -2.74 -10.46
N ARG A 15 -16.04 -2.82 -9.13
CA ARG A 15 -14.91 -2.31 -8.33
C ARG A 15 -13.69 -3.20 -8.48
N LEU A 16 -13.89 -4.51 -8.40
CA LEU A 16 -12.83 -5.51 -8.54
C LEU A 16 -12.24 -5.49 -9.95
N ARG A 17 -13.07 -5.45 -10.99
CA ARG A 17 -12.60 -5.33 -12.39
C ARG A 17 -11.76 -4.09 -12.63
N ARG A 18 -12.09 -2.96 -11.99
CA ARG A 18 -11.33 -1.71 -12.12
C ARG A 18 -9.93 -1.81 -11.52
N MET A 19 -9.79 -2.55 -10.42
CA MET A 19 -8.52 -2.71 -9.71
C MET A 19 -7.84 -4.05 -9.99
N ASP A 20 -8.27 -4.80 -11.01
CA ASP A 20 -7.84 -6.18 -11.29
C ASP A 20 -6.30 -6.33 -11.28
N MET A 21 -5.60 -5.41 -11.96
CA MET A 21 -4.13 -5.36 -11.97
C MET A 21 -3.49 -5.21 -10.59
N TRP A 22 -4.17 -4.51 -9.68
CA TRP A 22 -3.67 -4.14 -8.35
C TRP A 22 -4.34 -4.98 -7.24
N LEU A 23 -5.22 -5.90 -7.61
CA LEU A 23 -6.00 -6.70 -6.67
C LEU A 23 -5.11 -7.52 -5.74
N PRO A 24 -4.02 -8.18 -6.20
CA PRO A 24 -3.11 -8.88 -5.30
C PRO A 24 -2.54 -7.96 -4.22
N THR A 25 -2.06 -6.77 -4.60
CA THR A 25 -1.50 -5.79 -3.66
C THR A 25 -2.55 -5.25 -2.69
N VAL A 26 -3.79 -5.01 -3.15
CA VAL A 26 -4.89 -4.58 -2.27
C VAL A 26 -5.21 -5.65 -1.23
N LEU A 27 -5.17 -6.93 -1.62
CA LEU A 27 -5.36 -8.06 -0.70
C LEU A 27 -4.20 -8.18 0.30
N GLU A 28 -2.96 -8.07 -0.16
CA GLU A 28 -1.77 -8.05 0.72
C GLU A 28 -1.85 -6.91 1.75
N LEU A 29 -2.16 -5.69 1.32
CA LEU A 29 -2.34 -4.53 2.20
C LEU A 29 -3.47 -4.76 3.23
N SER A 30 -4.55 -5.41 2.82
CA SER A 30 -5.68 -5.71 3.70
C SER A 30 -5.34 -6.82 4.72
N LEU A 31 -4.53 -7.81 4.32
CA LEU A 31 -4.12 -8.92 5.15
C LEU A 31 -2.93 -8.60 6.07
N ALA A 32 -2.14 -7.56 5.75
CA ALA A 32 -1.05 -7.08 6.58
C ALA A 32 -1.49 -6.64 7.99
N GLY A 33 -2.78 -6.29 8.15
CA GLY A 33 -3.39 -6.16 9.47
C GLY A 33 -2.87 -4.99 10.30
N PHE A 34 -2.67 -3.82 9.67
CA PHE A 34 -2.25 -2.58 10.33
C PHE A 34 -3.21 -2.17 11.45
N LYS A 35 -2.68 -1.94 12.66
CA LYS A 35 -3.45 -1.59 13.87
C LYS A 35 -3.05 -0.25 14.46
N THR A 36 -1.96 0.33 13.99
CA THR A 36 -1.44 1.62 14.46
C THR A 36 -1.92 2.76 13.56
N PRO A 37 -1.57 4.03 13.84
CA PRO A 37 -1.87 5.12 12.90
C PRO A 37 -1.29 4.93 11.49
N ALA A 38 -0.35 3.99 11.28
CA ALA A 38 0.11 3.57 9.95
C ALA A 38 -1.02 3.02 9.06
N ALA A 39 -2.10 2.50 9.65
CA ALA A 39 -3.28 2.03 8.94
C ALA A 39 -3.90 3.11 8.04
N GLN A 40 -3.75 4.39 8.40
CA GLN A 40 -4.23 5.50 7.56
C GLN A 40 -3.48 5.55 6.22
N ALA A 41 -2.16 5.37 6.22
CA ALA A 41 -1.36 5.37 5.00
C ALA A 41 -1.70 4.16 4.10
N ALA A 42 -1.95 2.99 4.71
CA ALA A 42 -2.42 1.81 3.98
C ALA A 42 -3.82 2.04 3.37
N ALA A 43 -4.75 2.63 4.12
CA ALA A 43 -6.09 2.97 3.64
C ALA A 43 -6.06 3.98 2.48
N GLU A 44 -5.19 4.97 2.53
CA GLU A 44 -4.95 5.92 1.43
C GLU A 44 -4.45 5.22 0.17
N LEU A 45 -3.50 4.29 0.31
CA LEU A 45 -3.00 3.50 -0.81
C LEU A 45 -4.08 2.59 -1.40
N ILE A 46 -4.84 1.88 -0.58
CA ILE A 46 -5.98 1.05 -1.03
C ILE A 46 -7.01 1.92 -1.76
N GLY A 47 -7.34 3.09 -1.22
CA GLY A 47 -8.28 4.04 -1.83
C GLY A 47 -7.76 4.58 -3.17
N TYR A 48 -6.44 4.80 -3.29
CA TYR A 48 -5.79 5.18 -4.53
C TYR A 48 -5.85 4.06 -5.58
N LEU A 49 -5.46 2.82 -5.22
CA LEU A 49 -5.50 1.66 -6.11
C LEU A 49 -6.93 1.30 -6.55
N SER A 50 -7.91 1.49 -5.67
CA SER A 50 -9.32 1.26 -5.95
C SER A 50 -9.87 2.15 -7.07
N LYS A 51 -9.21 3.26 -7.40
CA LYS A 51 -9.56 4.13 -8.53
C LYS A 51 -9.06 3.59 -9.87
N GLY A 52 -8.27 2.53 -9.89
CA GLY A 52 -7.66 1.97 -11.10
C GLY A 52 -6.60 2.88 -11.72
N PRO A 53 -5.58 3.33 -10.96
CA PRO A 53 -4.51 4.16 -11.50
C PRO A 53 -3.72 3.38 -12.57
N SER A 54 -3.19 4.11 -13.55
CA SER A 54 -2.28 3.54 -14.54
C SER A 54 -0.93 3.18 -13.91
N SER A 55 -0.19 2.27 -14.54
CA SER A 55 1.13 1.85 -14.07
C SER A 55 2.12 3.02 -13.94
N LYS A 56 2.02 4.04 -14.80
CA LYS A 56 2.81 5.27 -14.66
C LYS A 56 2.47 6.03 -13.38
N GLN A 57 1.18 6.22 -13.11
CA GLN A 57 0.71 6.91 -11.92
C GLN A 57 1.11 6.16 -10.64
N VAL A 58 1.05 4.82 -10.66
CA VAL A 58 1.52 3.97 -9.54
C VAL A 58 3.02 4.09 -9.34
N ALA A 59 3.83 4.10 -10.41
CA ALA A 59 5.29 4.25 -10.30
C ALA A 59 5.68 5.61 -9.68
N GLU A 60 4.91 6.65 -9.95
CA GLU A 60 5.08 8.01 -9.42
C GLU A 60 4.39 8.24 -8.06
N TYR A 61 3.67 7.24 -7.54
CA TYR A 61 2.91 7.36 -6.29
C TYR A 61 3.79 7.78 -5.11
N LYS A 62 3.24 8.66 -4.28
CA LYS A 62 3.81 9.11 -3.02
C LYS A 62 2.71 9.08 -1.96
N ILE A 63 3.06 8.60 -0.77
CA ILE A 63 2.20 8.69 0.41
C ILE A 63 1.89 10.16 0.75
N SER A 64 0.77 10.42 1.43
CA SER A 64 0.33 11.78 1.76
C SER A 64 1.36 12.55 2.59
N ALA A 65 1.30 13.88 2.51
CA ALA A 65 2.18 14.74 3.32
C ALA A 65 2.02 14.46 4.83
N GLN A 66 0.81 14.12 5.27
CA GLN A 66 0.52 13.74 6.65
C GLN A 66 1.26 12.46 7.05
N SER A 67 1.18 11.39 6.24
CA SER A 67 1.91 10.15 6.51
C SER A 67 3.43 10.35 6.46
N GLN A 68 3.93 11.17 5.53
CA GLN A 68 5.36 11.53 5.48
C GLN A 68 5.81 12.27 6.74
N GLN A 69 5.00 13.21 7.24
CA GLN A 69 5.29 13.95 8.46
C GLN A 69 5.30 13.04 9.69
N ARG A 70 4.34 12.11 9.80
CA ARG A 70 4.29 11.13 10.88
C ARG A 70 5.53 10.23 10.88
N LEU A 71 5.91 9.69 9.72
CA LEU A 71 7.13 8.90 9.57
C LEU A 71 8.39 9.69 9.99
N ARG A 72 8.54 10.94 9.52
CA ARG A 72 9.68 11.79 9.91
C ARG A 72 9.74 12.00 11.43
N ARG A 73 8.59 12.19 12.07
CA ARG A 73 8.51 12.34 13.53
C ARG A 73 8.95 11.07 14.25
N LEU A 74 8.45 9.91 13.83
CA LEU A 74 8.83 8.61 14.42
C LEU A 74 10.33 8.35 14.26
N LEU A 75 10.89 8.63 13.09
CA LEU A 75 12.34 8.49 12.85
C LEU A 75 13.16 9.43 13.76
N ALA A 76 12.72 10.67 13.95
CA ALA A 76 13.40 11.60 14.86
C ALA A 76 13.35 11.14 16.33
N LEU A 77 12.21 10.60 16.77
CA LEU A 77 12.05 10.02 18.11
C LEU A 77 12.88 8.74 18.29
N ASN A 78 12.98 7.92 17.26
CA ASN A 78 13.82 6.72 17.27
C ASN A 78 15.30 7.10 17.41
N GLN A 79 15.76 8.10 16.65
CA GLN A 79 17.14 8.59 16.72
C GLN A 79 17.50 9.22 18.07
N SER A 80 16.54 9.83 18.77
CA SER A 80 16.74 10.40 20.11
C SER A 80 16.56 9.40 21.25
N GLY A 81 16.19 8.14 20.95
CA GLY A 81 15.91 7.12 21.96
C GLY A 81 14.63 7.39 22.77
N LEU A 82 13.74 8.24 22.26
CA LEU A 82 12.49 8.65 22.92
C LEU A 82 11.24 7.96 22.34
N LEU A 83 11.43 6.93 21.50
CA LEU A 83 10.34 6.21 20.85
C LEU A 83 9.61 5.33 21.87
N SER A 84 8.28 5.49 21.97
CA SER A 84 7.47 4.61 22.82
C SER A 84 7.30 3.22 22.19
N VAL A 85 6.80 2.25 22.97
CA VAL A 85 6.49 0.90 22.48
C VAL A 85 5.42 0.93 21.38
N GLU A 86 4.40 1.78 21.54
CA GLU A 86 3.35 1.99 20.56
C GLU A 86 3.90 2.64 19.28
N GLU A 87 4.81 3.60 19.43
CA GLU A 87 5.46 4.27 18.30
C GLU A 87 6.44 3.35 17.57
N GLN A 88 7.11 2.43 18.27
CA GLN A 88 7.92 1.38 17.66
C GLN A 88 7.04 0.42 16.84
N ALA A 89 5.89 0.02 17.37
CA ALA A 89 4.94 -0.80 16.62
C ALA A 89 4.45 -0.08 15.36
N GLU A 90 4.19 1.23 15.44
CA GLU A 90 3.83 2.03 14.29
C GLU A 90 4.95 2.11 13.26
N LEU A 91 6.20 2.28 13.71
CA LEU A 91 7.35 2.32 12.81
C LEU A 91 7.55 0.99 12.06
N ASN A 92 7.37 -0.14 12.75
CA ASN A 92 7.42 -1.49 12.15
C ASN A 92 6.31 -1.68 11.10
N GLU A 93 5.10 -1.18 11.39
CA GLU A 93 4.01 -1.19 10.43
C GLU A 93 4.29 -0.31 9.21
N ILE A 94 4.88 0.87 9.40
CA ILE A 94 5.28 1.73 8.28
C ILE A 94 6.37 1.07 7.42
N GLU A 95 7.31 0.34 8.01
CA GLU A 95 8.32 -0.44 7.29
C GLU A 95 7.67 -1.54 6.41
N ALA A 96 6.72 -2.30 6.97
CA ALA A 96 5.97 -3.29 6.19
C ALA A 96 5.21 -2.65 5.02
N LEU A 97 4.59 -1.48 5.24
CA LEU A 97 3.92 -0.71 4.19
C LEU A 97 4.91 -0.21 3.12
N GLU A 98 6.10 0.22 3.51
CA GLU A 98 7.15 0.67 2.59
C GLU A 98 7.55 -0.45 1.63
N HIS A 99 7.80 -1.65 2.15
CA HIS A 99 8.13 -2.82 1.35
C HIS A 99 7.03 -3.12 0.32
N LEU A 100 5.76 -3.08 0.72
CA LEU A 100 4.64 -3.27 -0.19
C LEU A 100 4.58 -2.18 -1.27
N ILE A 101 4.86 -0.92 -0.93
CA ILE A 101 4.92 0.19 -1.89
C ILE A 101 6.06 0.00 -2.89
N VAL A 102 7.23 -0.46 -2.43
CA VAL A 102 8.38 -0.74 -3.31
C VAL A 102 8.03 -1.84 -4.30
N MET A 103 7.48 -2.96 -3.82
CA MET A 103 7.07 -4.07 -4.68
C MET A 103 6.00 -3.66 -5.69
N LEU A 104 5.01 -2.87 -5.25
CA LEU A 104 4.00 -2.29 -6.13
C LEU A 104 4.62 -1.42 -7.23
N LYS A 105 5.62 -0.59 -6.90
CA LYS A 105 6.32 0.25 -7.90
C LYS A 105 7.15 -0.56 -8.87
N VAL A 106 7.77 -1.66 -8.42
CA VAL A 106 8.48 -2.61 -9.29
C VAL A 106 7.50 -3.21 -10.29
N GLN A 107 6.38 -3.78 -9.82
CA GLN A 107 5.33 -4.34 -10.67
C GLN A 107 4.81 -3.31 -11.68
N ALA A 108 4.60 -2.06 -11.25
CA ALA A 108 4.16 -0.99 -12.14
C ALA A 108 5.16 -0.70 -13.27
N ARG A 109 6.47 -0.70 -12.97
CA ARG A 109 7.52 -0.51 -13.98
C ARG A 109 7.61 -1.69 -14.95
N GLU A 110 7.49 -2.91 -14.46
CA GLU A 110 7.45 -4.10 -15.30
C GLU A 110 6.26 -4.06 -16.29
N GLN A 111 5.09 -3.65 -15.82
CA GLN A 111 3.91 -3.52 -16.67
C GLN A 111 4.07 -2.42 -17.73
N MET A 112 4.77 -1.33 -17.41
CA MET A 112 5.10 -0.30 -18.42
C MET A 112 6.08 -0.84 -19.47
N ALA A 113 7.09 -1.62 -19.06
CA ALA A 113 8.06 -2.23 -19.98
C ALA A 113 7.39 -3.25 -20.92
N ARG A 114 6.43 -4.05 -20.42
CA ARG A 114 5.68 -5.03 -21.22
C ARG A 114 4.72 -4.38 -22.23
N LYS A 115 4.17 -3.21 -21.94
CA LYS A 115 3.27 -2.47 -22.87
C LYS A 115 4.00 -1.65 -23.93
N GLY A 116 5.31 -1.46 -23.78
CA GLY A 116 6.17 -0.79 -24.77
C GLY A 116 6.79 -1.73 -25.81
N GLN A 117 6.49 -3.05 -25.72
CA GLN A 117 6.82 -4.08 -26.71
C GLN A 117 5.57 -4.43 -27.52
#